data_AF-A0A1S4CQW9-F1
#
_entry.id   AF-A0A1S4CQW9-F1
#
_cell.length_a   1.000
_cell.length_b   1.000
_cell.length_c   1.000
_cell.angle_alpha   90.00
_cell.angle_beta   90.00
_cell.angle_gamma   90.00
#
_symmetry.space_group_name_H-M   'P 1'
#
loop_
_entity.id
_entity.type
_entity.pdbx_description
1 polymer ?
#
loop_
_entity_poly.entity_id
_entity_poly.type
_entity_poly.pdbx_seq_one_letter_code
_entity_poly.pdbx_strand_id
1 'polypeptide(L)'
;MAMAIDQESFPHDLAVVLSSEERDFLICGNGEQVKISSIKGKIVGLYFSGLWCGLCRQFTPKLVEAYEDLYPKGDFEIVFISSDKDNESFNEYFGKMPWLAVPFADAEARKKLKQSFKVRAIPHLVILDGTGKVLSNEGVKFIKHFGPEAYPFTSERVNYLREEEEKAKVNQSLRSILVHESRDFLISNEESKIVVSDLEGKTVGLYFAMASHKGCRNFTLKLADVYKKLKQKNFEIVLLSLDEKYEDFNEGFEAMPWLALSFKDKNCERLVRYFEHKLLPQLVVISPDGKTLQQNAVKLVEEYGDQAFPFTQEKLITLANLKKEKLEAQTLESILVTADRDFVISNGGLKVPVSKLVGNNIVLYFAAQWSLPSREFLPKLITTYQEIKKKDETFEVIFISSDQDESSFNNLFSRMPWLELPFDDDRKAFLWRRFNIVGIPVVIAISPSGCTVNTQVRQLLETHGAGAYPFTEEHIKNLQQRLDKTSTGWPKKGKDEIHNEHELALIHQQVYLCSGCKEMGYGWSFFCKRCDYGLHPKCAPKQEEMN
;
A
#
# COMPACT_ATOMS: atom_id res chain seq x y z
N MET A 1 -17.53 13.03 -2.80
CA MET A 1 -18.52 13.67 -3.69
C MET A 1 -19.70 12.72 -3.80
N ALA A 2 -20.77 12.98 -3.04
CA ALA A 2 -21.97 12.13 -3.04
C ALA A 2 -22.66 12.29 -4.40
N MET A 3 -22.91 11.17 -5.10
CA MET A 3 -23.74 11.20 -6.30
C MET A 3 -25.19 11.26 -5.85
N ALA A 4 -25.85 12.40 -6.07
CA ALA A 4 -27.28 12.52 -5.89
C ALA A 4 -27.99 11.48 -6.76
N ILE A 5 -28.85 10.69 -6.15
CA ILE A 5 -29.72 9.75 -6.85
C ILE A 5 -30.86 10.58 -7.43
N ASP A 6 -31.10 10.41 -8.73
CA ASP A 6 -32.26 10.96 -9.42
C ASP A 6 -33.54 10.31 -8.83
N GLN A 7 -34.26 11.04 -7.98
CA GLN A 7 -35.34 10.50 -7.12
C GLN A 7 -36.68 10.30 -7.85
N GLU A 8 -36.79 10.70 -9.14
CA GLU A 8 -38.10 10.83 -9.81
C GLU A 8 -38.56 9.62 -10.64
N SER A 9 -37.93 8.44 -10.57
CA SER A 9 -38.29 7.30 -11.45
C SER A 9 -38.39 5.92 -10.81
N PHE A 10 -38.59 5.83 -9.49
CA PHE A 10 -38.79 4.54 -8.81
C PHE A 10 -40.22 4.38 -8.29
N PRO A 11 -40.92 3.26 -8.59
CA PRO A 11 -42.19 2.99 -7.96
C PRO A 11 -42.01 2.84 -6.45
N HIS A 12 -42.67 3.71 -5.68
CA HIS A 12 -42.66 3.75 -4.21
C HIS A 12 -43.58 2.66 -3.60
N ASP A 13 -43.40 1.41 -4.02
CA ASP A 13 -44.06 0.27 -3.39
C ASP A 13 -43.15 -0.96 -3.43
N LEU A 14 -42.78 -1.44 -2.25
CA LEU A 14 -41.99 -2.66 -2.06
C LEU A 14 -42.62 -3.87 -2.77
N ALA A 15 -43.96 -3.94 -2.83
CA ALA A 15 -44.67 -4.97 -3.55
C ALA A 15 -44.35 -4.90 -5.06
N VAL A 16 -44.38 -3.72 -5.67
CA VAL A 16 -44.07 -3.51 -7.09
C VAL A 16 -42.60 -3.79 -7.41
N VAL A 17 -41.70 -3.52 -6.46
CA VAL A 17 -40.27 -3.79 -6.61
C VAL A 17 -39.98 -5.29 -6.58
N LEU A 18 -40.62 -6.03 -5.66
CA LEU A 18 -40.33 -7.43 -5.40
C LEU A 18 -41.27 -8.43 -6.07
N SER A 19 -42.41 -8.01 -6.65
CA SER A 19 -43.32 -8.89 -7.38
C SER A 19 -42.99 -8.96 -8.86
N SER A 20 -43.46 -10.02 -9.52
CA SER A 20 -43.59 -10.09 -10.98
C SER A 20 -45.06 -10.31 -11.35
N GLU A 21 -45.40 -10.28 -12.65
CA GLU A 21 -46.79 -10.52 -13.10
C GLU A 21 -47.33 -11.89 -12.63
N GLU A 22 -46.44 -12.85 -12.37
CA GLU A 22 -46.78 -14.23 -11.99
C GLU A 22 -46.34 -14.61 -10.57
N ARG A 23 -45.69 -13.71 -9.80
CA ARG A 23 -45.15 -14.02 -8.46
C ARG A 23 -45.42 -12.93 -7.43
N ASP A 24 -46.11 -13.30 -6.36
CA ASP A 24 -46.40 -12.48 -5.17
C ASP A 24 -45.73 -13.00 -3.87
N PHE A 25 -44.81 -13.96 -3.99
CA PHE A 25 -44.13 -14.62 -2.86
C PHE A 25 -42.59 -14.58 -2.95
N LEU A 26 -41.95 -14.73 -1.80
CA LEU A 26 -40.53 -15.02 -1.60
C LEU A 26 -40.38 -16.42 -1.00
N ILE A 27 -39.16 -16.94 -0.88
CA ILE A 27 -38.89 -18.22 -0.23
C ILE A 27 -38.02 -18.04 1.01
N CYS A 28 -38.27 -18.82 2.06
CA CYS A 28 -37.37 -18.95 3.22
C CYS A 28 -36.49 -20.21 3.10
N GLY A 29 -35.56 -20.41 4.03
CA GLY A 29 -34.51 -21.44 3.93
C GLY A 29 -34.98 -22.89 3.82
N ASN A 30 -36.23 -23.19 4.20
CA ASN A 30 -36.85 -24.52 4.04
C ASN A 30 -37.62 -24.67 2.70
N GLY A 31 -37.65 -23.64 1.87
CA GLY A 31 -38.36 -23.61 0.58
C GLY A 31 -39.83 -23.18 0.66
N GLU A 32 -40.36 -22.87 1.85
CA GLU A 32 -41.74 -22.40 1.99
C GLU A 32 -41.93 -21.00 1.38
N GLN A 33 -43.12 -20.79 0.82
CA GLN A 33 -43.48 -19.54 0.17
C GLN A 33 -44.02 -18.54 1.21
N VAL A 34 -43.44 -17.35 1.23
CA VAL A 34 -43.80 -16.24 2.11
C VAL A 34 -44.33 -15.10 1.25
N LYS A 35 -45.58 -14.67 1.48
CA LYS A 35 -46.18 -13.57 0.72
C LYS A 35 -45.39 -12.27 0.90
N ILE A 36 -45.17 -11.53 -0.18
CA ILE A 36 -44.45 -10.24 -0.15
C ILE A 36 -45.18 -9.22 0.75
N SER A 37 -46.50 -9.31 0.88
CA SER A 37 -47.27 -8.45 1.79
C SER A 37 -46.87 -8.59 3.27
N SER A 38 -46.27 -9.70 3.68
CA SER A 38 -45.80 -9.93 5.06
C SER A 38 -44.61 -9.06 5.48
N ILE A 39 -43.88 -8.51 4.51
CA ILE A 39 -42.72 -7.63 4.75
C ILE A 39 -43.02 -6.16 4.43
N LYS A 40 -44.27 -5.85 4.10
CA LYS A 40 -44.72 -4.47 3.89
C LYS A 40 -44.62 -3.67 5.19
N GLY A 41 -44.11 -2.45 5.12
CA GLY A 41 -43.90 -1.60 6.29
C GLY A 41 -42.61 -1.88 7.07
N LYS A 42 -41.89 -2.98 6.77
CA LYS A 42 -40.57 -3.27 7.34
C LYS A 42 -39.46 -2.51 6.60
N ILE A 43 -38.36 -2.25 7.27
CA ILE A 43 -37.10 -1.91 6.62
C ILE A 43 -36.58 -3.17 5.93
N VAL A 44 -36.28 -3.08 4.63
CA VAL A 44 -35.87 -4.24 3.82
C VAL A 44 -34.47 -4.05 3.25
N GLY A 45 -33.58 -4.99 3.56
CA GLY A 45 -32.26 -5.11 2.93
C GLY A 45 -32.29 -5.99 1.69
N LEU A 46 -32.13 -5.42 0.50
CA LEU A 46 -31.92 -6.18 -0.74
C LEU A 46 -30.46 -6.60 -0.86
N TYR A 47 -30.18 -7.87 -0.60
CA TYR A 47 -28.83 -8.41 -0.54
C TYR A 47 -28.46 -9.15 -1.82
N PHE A 48 -27.62 -8.53 -2.65
CA PHE A 48 -27.09 -9.11 -3.89
C PHE A 48 -25.76 -9.81 -3.60
N SER A 49 -25.73 -11.13 -3.80
CA SER A 49 -24.60 -11.97 -3.38
C SER A 49 -24.53 -13.28 -4.19
N GLY A 50 -23.45 -14.04 -4.03
CA GLY A 50 -23.31 -15.37 -4.66
C GLY A 50 -22.19 -16.19 -4.03
N LEU A 51 -22.32 -17.52 -4.08
CA LEU A 51 -21.39 -18.47 -3.46
C LEU A 51 -19.99 -18.39 -4.06
N TRP A 52 -19.91 -18.18 -5.37
CA TRP A 52 -18.66 -18.09 -6.12
C TRP A 52 -17.79 -16.87 -5.72
N CYS A 53 -18.37 -15.89 -5.04
CA CYS A 53 -17.73 -14.64 -4.68
C CYS A 53 -17.07 -14.73 -3.29
N GLY A 54 -15.73 -14.70 -3.24
CA GLY A 54 -14.97 -14.78 -1.99
C GLY A 54 -15.31 -13.68 -0.98
N LEU A 55 -15.41 -12.42 -1.44
CA LEU A 55 -15.79 -11.28 -0.58
C LEU A 55 -17.22 -11.39 -0.05
N CYS A 56 -18.09 -12.09 -0.76
CA CYS A 56 -19.46 -12.33 -0.37
C CYS A 56 -19.50 -13.31 0.80
N ARG A 57 -18.81 -14.45 0.67
CA ARG A 57 -18.66 -15.46 1.72
C ARG A 57 -18.04 -14.90 3.01
N GLN A 58 -17.16 -13.90 2.90
CA GLN A 58 -16.59 -13.21 4.06
C GLN A 58 -17.58 -12.23 4.72
N PHE A 59 -18.51 -11.64 3.96
CA PHE A 59 -19.46 -10.66 4.48
C PHE A 59 -20.74 -11.28 5.04
N THR A 60 -21.23 -12.38 4.46
CA THR A 60 -22.49 -13.00 4.90
C THR A 60 -22.54 -13.32 6.39
N PRO A 61 -21.50 -13.92 7.01
CA PRO A 61 -21.54 -14.20 8.45
C PRO A 61 -21.76 -12.94 9.30
N LYS A 62 -21.15 -11.82 8.91
CA LYS A 62 -21.32 -10.52 9.59
C LYS A 62 -22.73 -9.95 9.42
N LEU A 63 -23.34 -10.20 8.25
CA LEU A 63 -24.72 -9.79 8.01
C LEU A 63 -25.71 -10.67 8.78
N VAL A 64 -25.42 -11.96 8.95
CA VAL A 64 -26.20 -12.89 9.78
C VAL A 64 -26.19 -12.43 11.24
N GLU A 65 -25.02 -12.15 11.81
CA GLU A 65 -24.90 -11.64 13.19
C GLU A 65 -25.71 -10.35 13.40
N ALA A 66 -25.56 -9.37 12.51
CA ALA A 66 -26.32 -8.13 12.60
C ALA A 66 -27.84 -8.33 12.40
N TYR A 67 -28.25 -9.30 11.58
CA TYR A 67 -29.66 -9.63 11.39
C TYR A 67 -30.24 -10.27 12.64
N GLU A 68 -29.55 -11.22 13.25
CA GLU A 68 -29.97 -11.89 14.49
C GLU A 68 -30.14 -10.89 15.63
N ASP A 69 -29.25 -9.90 15.76
CA ASP A 69 -29.37 -8.83 16.75
C ASP A 69 -30.57 -7.90 16.51
N LEU A 70 -30.95 -7.70 15.24
CA LEU A 70 -32.08 -6.84 14.85
C LEU A 70 -33.41 -7.60 14.80
N TYR A 71 -33.39 -8.93 14.66
CA TYR A 71 -34.56 -9.77 14.51
C TYR A 71 -35.61 -9.57 15.62
N PRO A 72 -35.25 -9.42 16.92
CA PRO A 72 -36.23 -9.18 17.98
C PRO A 72 -37.05 -7.88 17.84
N LYS A 73 -36.59 -6.91 17.04
CA LYS A 73 -37.35 -5.68 16.76
C LYS A 73 -38.57 -5.93 15.87
N GLY A 74 -38.53 -6.98 15.04
CA GLY A 74 -39.63 -7.41 14.17
C GLY A 74 -39.88 -6.54 12.93
N ASP A 75 -39.13 -5.45 12.75
CA ASP A 75 -39.34 -4.45 11.69
C ASP A 75 -38.20 -4.38 10.65
N PHE A 76 -37.26 -5.32 10.69
CA PHE A 76 -36.18 -5.47 9.71
C PHE A 76 -36.27 -6.84 9.02
N GLU A 77 -36.12 -6.86 7.70
CA GLU A 77 -36.06 -8.09 6.91
C GLU A 77 -34.98 -8.01 5.82
N ILE A 78 -34.41 -9.15 5.44
CA ILE A 78 -33.47 -9.23 4.30
C ILE A 78 -34.08 -10.09 3.18
N VAL A 79 -33.90 -9.63 1.95
CA VAL A 79 -34.26 -10.39 0.75
C VAL A 79 -32.99 -10.65 -0.05
N PHE A 80 -32.60 -11.92 -0.16
CA PHE A 80 -31.46 -12.37 -0.94
C PHE A 80 -31.79 -12.44 -2.44
N ILE A 81 -30.93 -11.82 -3.24
CA ILE A 81 -30.95 -11.85 -4.70
C ILE A 81 -29.67 -12.52 -5.17
N SER A 82 -29.77 -13.80 -5.53
CA SER A 82 -28.63 -14.59 -5.96
C SER A 82 -28.09 -14.16 -7.32
N SER A 83 -26.76 -14.11 -7.40
CA SER A 83 -25.96 -13.98 -8.61
C SER A 83 -25.29 -15.30 -9.02
N ASP A 84 -25.73 -16.43 -8.45
CA ASP A 84 -25.24 -17.76 -8.80
C ASP A 84 -25.76 -18.20 -10.17
N LYS A 85 -25.06 -19.15 -10.80
CA LYS A 85 -25.36 -19.62 -12.17
C LYS A 85 -26.26 -20.85 -12.18
N ASP A 86 -26.36 -21.55 -11.07
CA ASP A 86 -27.08 -22.81 -10.91
C ASP A 86 -27.80 -22.89 -9.56
N ASN A 87 -28.83 -23.74 -9.52
CA ASN A 87 -29.71 -23.89 -8.36
C ASN A 87 -29.02 -24.58 -7.17
N GLU A 88 -28.00 -25.40 -7.43
CA GLU A 88 -27.25 -26.12 -6.39
C GLU A 88 -26.42 -25.13 -5.56
N SER A 89 -25.65 -24.27 -6.23
CA SER A 89 -24.88 -23.18 -5.61
C SER A 89 -25.80 -22.22 -4.85
N PHE A 90 -26.97 -21.91 -5.41
CA PHE A 90 -27.98 -21.10 -4.74
C PHE A 90 -28.43 -21.73 -3.42
N ASN A 91 -28.86 -22.98 -3.45
CA ASN A 91 -29.38 -23.68 -2.27
C ASN A 91 -28.29 -23.87 -1.20
N GLU A 92 -27.08 -24.24 -1.59
CA GLU A 92 -25.96 -24.42 -0.65
C GLU A 92 -25.67 -23.11 0.11
N TYR A 93 -25.71 -21.98 -0.59
CA TYR A 93 -25.40 -20.69 0.01
C TYR A 93 -26.56 -20.12 0.80
N PHE A 94 -27.77 -20.18 0.24
CA PHE A 94 -28.98 -19.69 0.90
C PHE A 94 -29.32 -20.49 2.16
N GLY A 95 -28.99 -21.79 2.20
CA GLY A 95 -29.15 -22.62 3.40
C GLY A 95 -28.33 -22.14 4.62
N LYS A 96 -27.40 -21.20 4.43
CA LYS A 96 -26.59 -20.58 5.50
C LYS A 96 -27.16 -19.23 5.96
N MET A 97 -28.35 -18.84 5.49
CA MET A 97 -28.95 -17.51 5.70
C MET A 97 -30.32 -17.61 6.39
N PRO A 98 -30.60 -16.80 7.43
CA PRO A 98 -31.86 -16.87 8.19
C PRO A 98 -33.02 -16.06 7.58
N TRP A 99 -32.88 -15.51 6.38
CA TRP A 99 -33.80 -14.55 5.78
C TRP A 99 -34.47 -15.06 4.49
N LEU A 100 -35.21 -14.20 3.79
CA LEU A 100 -35.96 -14.54 2.57
C LEU A 100 -35.11 -14.43 1.31
N ALA A 101 -35.52 -15.07 0.22
CA ALA A 101 -34.89 -14.93 -1.10
C ALA A 101 -35.92 -14.81 -2.23
N VAL A 102 -35.49 -14.16 -3.32
CA VAL A 102 -36.17 -14.28 -4.61
C VAL A 102 -35.89 -15.70 -5.16
N PRO A 103 -36.92 -16.48 -5.56
CA PRO A 103 -36.71 -17.83 -6.07
C PRO A 103 -35.68 -17.89 -7.20
N PHE A 104 -34.81 -18.90 -7.19
CA PHE A 104 -33.79 -19.07 -8.23
C PHE A 104 -34.39 -19.31 -9.63
N ALA A 105 -35.60 -19.85 -9.72
CA ALA A 105 -36.30 -20.00 -11.00
C ALA A 105 -36.69 -18.65 -11.64
N ASP A 106 -36.87 -17.59 -10.84
CA ASP A 106 -37.29 -16.27 -11.32
C ASP A 106 -36.09 -15.41 -11.75
N ALA A 107 -35.43 -15.82 -12.84
CA ALA A 107 -34.23 -15.17 -13.35
C ALA A 107 -34.48 -13.73 -13.81
N GLU A 108 -35.65 -13.46 -14.39
CA GLU A 108 -36.02 -12.13 -14.88
C GLU A 108 -36.23 -11.14 -13.71
N ALA A 109 -36.88 -11.53 -12.62
CA ALA A 109 -36.98 -10.65 -11.45
C ALA A 109 -35.61 -10.33 -10.84
N ARG A 110 -34.72 -11.32 -10.71
CA ARG A 110 -33.34 -11.09 -10.20
C ARG A 110 -32.57 -10.14 -11.11
N LYS A 111 -32.67 -10.30 -12.43
CA LYS A 111 -32.03 -9.44 -13.43
C LYS A 111 -32.59 -8.02 -13.37
N LYS A 112 -33.92 -7.86 -13.31
CA LYS A 112 -34.60 -6.57 -13.17
C LYS A 112 -34.15 -5.85 -11.91
N LEU A 113 -34.18 -6.51 -10.74
CA LEU A 113 -33.72 -5.93 -9.47
C LEU A 113 -32.26 -5.45 -9.55
N LYS A 114 -31.37 -6.27 -10.13
CA LYS A 114 -29.96 -5.89 -10.32
C LYS A 114 -29.81 -4.63 -11.17
N GLN A 115 -30.59 -4.49 -12.23
CA GLN A 115 -30.58 -3.33 -13.12
C GLN A 115 -31.20 -2.10 -12.46
N SER A 116 -32.36 -2.23 -11.83
CA SER A 116 -33.08 -1.16 -11.14
C SER A 116 -32.21 -0.50 -10.07
N PHE A 117 -31.51 -1.30 -9.26
CA PHE A 117 -30.60 -0.81 -8.23
C PHE A 117 -29.18 -0.53 -8.73
N LYS A 118 -28.95 -0.61 -10.05
CA LYS A 118 -27.66 -0.31 -10.71
C LYS A 118 -26.47 -1.05 -10.08
N VAL A 119 -26.68 -2.31 -9.69
CA VAL A 119 -25.69 -3.10 -8.95
C VAL A 119 -24.55 -3.52 -9.89
N ARG A 120 -23.35 -2.94 -9.66
CA ARG A 120 -22.15 -3.18 -10.49
C ARG A 120 -21.23 -4.27 -9.94
N ALA A 121 -21.25 -4.51 -8.64
CA ALA A 121 -20.39 -5.46 -7.95
C ALA A 121 -21.12 -6.07 -6.75
N ILE A 122 -20.72 -7.29 -6.36
CA ILE A 122 -21.20 -7.99 -5.18
C ILE A 122 -20.03 -8.21 -4.18
N PRO A 123 -20.29 -8.28 -2.86
CA PRO A 123 -21.61 -8.15 -2.22
C PRO A 123 -22.15 -6.72 -2.30
N HIS A 124 -23.47 -6.59 -2.46
CA HIS A 124 -24.18 -5.31 -2.44
C HIS A 124 -25.42 -5.42 -1.55
N LEU A 125 -25.70 -4.39 -0.75
CA LEU A 125 -26.84 -4.36 0.18
C LEU A 125 -27.49 -2.98 0.08
N VAL A 126 -28.70 -2.95 -0.50
CA VAL A 126 -29.54 -1.75 -0.59
C VAL A 126 -30.56 -1.80 0.53
N ILE A 127 -30.67 -0.73 1.32
CA ILE A 127 -31.64 -0.62 2.40
C ILE A 127 -32.82 0.22 1.90
N LEU A 128 -34.02 -0.34 2.03
CA LEU A 128 -35.30 0.30 1.72
C LEU A 128 -36.07 0.53 3.02
N ASP A 129 -36.85 1.61 3.08
CA ASP A 129 -37.83 1.81 4.14
C ASP A 129 -39.12 0.99 3.90
N GLY A 130 -40.07 1.10 4.82
CA GLY A 130 -41.37 0.42 4.76
C GLY A 130 -42.25 0.78 3.56
N THR A 131 -41.91 1.85 2.83
CA THR A 131 -42.59 2.26 1.59
C THR A 131 -41.88 1.78 0.33
N GLY A 132 -40.66 1.23 0.46
CA GLY A 132 -39.82 0.85 -0.68
C GLY A 132 -38.90 1.98 -1.17
N LYS A 133 -38.80 3.09 -0.46
CA LYS A 133 -37.84 4.17 -0.78
C LYS A 133 -36.45 3.76 -0.31
N VAL A 134 -35.44 4.05 -1.13
CA VAL A 134 -34.03 3.79 -0.80
C VAL A 134 -33.58 4.70 0.34
N LEU A 135 -33.23 4.09 1.48
CA LEU A 135 -32.56 4.74 2.61
C LEU A 135 -31.06 4.84 2.37
N SER A 136 -30.44 3.77 1.85
CA SER A 136 -29.00 3.73 1.58
C SER A 136 -28.62 2.63 0.58
N ASN A 137 -27.64 2.91 -0.28
CA ASN A 137 -26.95 1.92 -1.12
C ASN A 137 -25.62 1.45 -0.52
N GLU A 138 -25.29 1.89 0.70
CA GLU A 138 -24.04 1.60 1.39
C GLU A 138 -24.21 0.57 2.51
N GLY A 139 -25.28 -0.24 2.48
CA GLY A 139 -25.61 -1.20 3.55
C GLY A 139 -24.44 -2.12 3.93
N VAL A 140 -23.67 -2.60 2.93
CA VAL A 140 -22.47 -3.43 3.19
C VAL A 140 -21.44 -2.66 4.02
N LYS A 141 -21.23 -1.38 3.72
CA LYS A 141 -20.28 -0.54 4.47
C LYS A 141 -20.79 -0.29 5.88
N PHE A 142 -22.08 0.02 6.02
CA PHE A 142 -22.68 0.31 7.33
C PHE A 142 -22.62 -0.91 8.25
N ILE A 143 -22.98 -2.11 7.76
CA ILE A 143 -22.87 -3.35 8.53
C ILE A 143 -21.40 -3.67 8.86
N LYS A 144 -20.47 -3.53 7.90
CA LYS A 144 -19.05 -3.79 8.16
C LYS A 144 -18.44 -2.86 9.21
N HIS A 145 -18.89 -1.61 9.26
CA HIS A 145 -18.32 -0.58 10.14
C HIS A 145 -19.04 -0.53 11.49
N PHE A 146 -20.36 -0.35 11.48
CA PHE A 146 -21.19 -0.14 12.68
C PHE A 146 -22.03 -1.36 13.10
N GLY A 147 -22.05 -2.44 12.31
CA GLY A 147 -22.87 -3.61 12.63
C GLY A 147 -24.37 -3.27 12.77
N PRO A 148 -25.09 -3.86 13.75
CA PRO A 148 -26.52 -3.62 13.97
C PRO A 148 -26.82 -2.20 14.46
N GLU A 149 -25.85 -1.48 15.04
CA GLU A 149 -26.03 -0.12 15.56
C GLU A 149 -26.35 0.89 14.46
N ALA A 150 -25.97 0.57 13.21
CA ALA A 150 -26.32 1.35 12.03
C ALA A 150 -27.83 1.47 11.83
N TYR A 151 -28.64 0.54 12.33
CA TYR A 151 -30.09 0.57 12.22
C TYR A 151 -30.66 1.92 12.71
N PRO A 152 -31.59 2.57 11.99
CA PRO A 152 -32.33 2.10 10.81
C PRO A 152 -31.63 2.34 9.45
N PHE A 153 -30.31 2.47 9.45
CA PHE A 153 -29.44 2.67 8.28
C PHE A 153 -29.70 3.98 7.52
N THR A 154 -30.26 4.99 8.20
CA THR A 154 -30.42 6.34 7.65
C THR A 154 -29.09 7.08 7.69
N SER A 155 -28.93 8.03 6.77
CA SER A 155 -27.76 8.91 6.76
C SER A 155 -27.60 9.67 8.08
N GLU A 156 -28.70 10.10 8.71
CA GLU A 156 -28.71 10.77 10.01
C GLU A 156 -28.14 9.87 11.11
N ARG A 157 -28.59 8.61 11.19
CA ARG A 157 -28.09 7.64 12.18
C ARG A 157 -26.61 7.36 11.98
N VAL A 158 -26.19 7.14 10.74
CA VAL A 158 -24.79 6.86 10.43
C VAL A 158 -23.89 8.07 10.70
N ASN A 159 -24.35 9.29 10.40
CA ASN A 159 -23.60 10.50 10.72
C ASN A 159 -23.48 10.68 12.23
N TYR A 160 -24.55 10.44 13.00
CA TYR A 160 -24.50 10.45 14.45
C TYR A 160 -23.46 9.45 14.99
N LEU A 161 -23.44 8.21 14.50
CA LEU A 161 -22.45 7.22 14.94
C LEU A 161 -21.01 7.65 14.62
N ARG A 162 -20.77 8.27 13.46
CA ARG A 162 -19.46 8.83 13.10
C ARG A 162 -19.04 9.95 14.05
N GLU A 163 -19.97 10.84 14.40
CA GLU A 163 -19.70 11.93 15.35
C GLU A 163 -19.35 11.38 16.74
N GLU A 164 -20.04 10.33 17.19
CA GLU A 164 -19.73 9.64 18.45
C GLU A 164 -18.35 8.96 18.40
N GLU A 165 -17.98 8.32 17.29
CA GLU A 165 -16.63 7.77 17.10
C GLU A 165 -15.55 8.85 17.16
N GLU A 166 -15.76 10.01 16.53
CA GLU A 166 -14.81 11.12 16.58
C GLU A 166 -14.68 11.71 17.99
N LYS A 167 -15.79 11.84 18.73
CA LYS A 167 -15.74 12.22 20.16
C LYS A 167 -14.99 11.18 20.99
N ALA A 168 -15.19 9.90 20.72
CA ALA A 168 -14.47 8.82 21.39
C ALA A 168 -12.96 8.87 21.08
N LYS A 169 -12.56 9.22 19.86
CA LYS A 169 -11.15 9.46 19.50
C LYS A 169 -10.56 10.67 20.21
N VAL A 170 -11.30 11.78 20.31
CA VAL A 170 -10.86 12.97 21.05
C VAL A 170 -10.70 12.64 22.53
N ASN A 171 -11.66 11.92 23.13
CA ASN A 171 -11.64 11.52 24.54
C ASN A 171 -10.93 10.19 24.78
N GLN A 172 -10.14 9.72 23.81
CA GLN A 172 -9.46 8.43 23.87
C GLN A 172 -8.62 8.32 25.14
N SER A 173 -8.72 7.15 25.78
CA SER A 173 -7.88 6.71 26.89
C SER A 173 -7.48 5.25 26.65
N LEU A 174 -6.48 4.77 27.39
CA LEU A 174 -6.12 3.35 27.30
C LEU A 174 -7.29 2.43 27.67
N ARG A 175 -8.09 2.84 28.67
CA ARG A 175 -9.28 2.10 29.08
C ARG A 175 -10.32 2.04 27.97
N SER A 176 -10.63 3.15 27.29
CA SER A 176 -11.64 3.14 26.21
C SER A 176 -11.22 2.31 24.99
N ILE A 177 -9.91 2.07 24.82
CA ILE A 177 -9.37 1.18 23.79
C ILE A 177 -9.45 -0.28 24.25
N LEU A 178 -8.88 -0.60 25.42
CA LEU A 178 -8.69 -1.99 25.79
C LEU A 178 -9.89 -2.57 26.53
N VAL A 179 -10.53 -1.84 27.44
CA VAL A 179 -11.69 -2.35 28.20
C VAL A 179 -12.90 -2.52 27.28
N HIS A 180 -13.59 -3.65 27.42
CA HIS A 180 -14.84 -3.96 26.74
C HIS A 180 -15.85 -4.43 27.79
N GLU A 181 -17.16 -4.24 27.59
CA GLU A 181 -18.24 -4.37 28.59
C GLU A 181 -18.11 -5.51 29.61
N SER A 182 -17.61 -6.69 29.18
CA SER A 182 -17.45 -7.88 30.01
C SER A 182 -16.01 -8.20 30.45
N ARG A 183 -15.01 -7.40 30.06
CA ARG A 183 -13.58 -7.71 30.24
C ARG A 183 -12.69 -6.47 30.39
N ASP A 184 -11.97 -6.42 31.49
CA ASP A 184 -11.01 -5.37 31.87
C ASP A 184 -9.56 -5.89 32.05
N PHE A 185 -9.27 -7.14 31.64
CA PHE A 185 -7.97 -7.78 31.83
C PHE A 185 -7.39 -8.35 30.52
N LEU A 186 -6.07 -8.22 30.34
CA LEU A 186 -5.26 -8.85 29.30
C LEU A 186 -4.72 -10.20 29.78
N ILE A 187 -4.27 -11.04 28.86
CA ILE A 187 -3.58 -12.30 29.16
C ILE A 187 -2.08 -12.17 28.89
N SER A 188 -1.26 -12.76 29.74
CA SER A 188 0.17 -13.00 29.47
C SER A 188 0.39 -14.36 28.82
N ASN A 189 1.58 -14.59 28.28
CA ASN A 189 1.99 -15.90 27.77
C ASN A 189 2.06 -16.99 28.87
N GLU A 190 2.20 -16.59 30.14
CA GLU A 190 2.06 -17.46 31.31
C GLU A 190 0.60 -17.62 31.79
N GLU A 191 -0.39 -17.32 30.94
CA GLU A 191 -1.84 -17.37 31.23
C GLU A 191 -2.32 -16.52 32.43
N SER A 192 -1.48 -15.61 32.93
CA SER A 192 -1.85 -14.69 34.01
C SER A 192 -2.73 -13.55 33.48
N LYS A 193 -3.74 -13.18 34.27
CA LYS A 193 -4.62 -12.05 33.96
C LYS A 193 -4.02 -10.76 34.50
N ILE A 194 -3.83 -9.79 33.61
CA ILE A 194 -3.27 -8.46 33.94
C ILE A 194 -4.36 -7.41 33.75
N VAL A 195 -4.68 -6.63 34.79
CA VAL A 195 -5.75 -5.62 34.69
C VAL A 195 -5.28 -4.47 33.80
N VAL A 196 -6.17 -3.94 32.95
CA VAL A 196 -5.83 -2.85 32.02
C VAL A 196 -5.35 -1.59 32.75
N SER A 197 -5.80 -1.35 33.99
CA SER A 197 -5.32 -0.23 34.81
C SER A 197 -3.83 -0.29 35.11
N ASP A 198 -3.23 -1.49 35.14
CA ASP A 198 -1.79 -1.67 35.40
C ASP A 198 -0.91 -1.19 34.25
N LEU A 199 -1.52 -0.87 33.10
CA LEU A 199 -0.85 -0.29 31.94
C LEU A 199 -1.04 1.23 31.86
N GLU A 200 -1.87 1.85 32.70
CA GLU A 200 -2.05 3.30 32.71
C GLU A 200 -0.72 4.01 33.04
N GLY A 201 -0.39 5.08 32.29
CA GLY A 201 0.90 5.77 32.41
C GLY A 201 2.06 5.10 31.65
N LYS A 202 1.85 3.95 31.01
CA LYS A 202 2.84 3.31 30.11
C LYS A 202 2.60 3.71 28.65
N THR A 203 3.65 3.68 27.84
CA THR A 203 3.49 3.68 26.38
C THR A 203 3.10 2.27 25.94
N VAL A 204 1.98 2.13 25.24
CA VAL A 204 1.43 0.82 24.85
C VAL A 204 1.42 0.67 23.33
N GLY A 205 2.09 -0.36 22.82
CA GLY A 205 2.03 -0.77 21.43
C GLY A 205 0.89 -1.76 21.20
N LEU A 206 -0.14 -1.38 20.45
CA LEU A 206 -1.19 -2.29 19.99
C LEU A 206 -0.72 -2.97 18.71
N TYR A 207 -0.40 -4.25 18.79
CA TYR A 207 0.20 -5.01 17.70
C TYR A 207 -0.84 -5.88 17.00
N PHE A 208 -1.27 -5.47 15.81
CA PHE A 208 -2.16 -6.24 14.96
C PHE A 208 -1.35 -7.20 14.10
N ALA A 209 -1.57 -8.51 14.29
CA ALA A 209 -0.76 -9.54 13.66
C ALA A 209 -1.57 -10.81 13.34
N MET A 210 -0.99 -11.62 12.46
CA MET A 210 -1.43 -12.98 12.13
C MET A 210 -0.18 -13.84 12.03
N ALA A 211 -0.17 -14.99 12.71
CA ALA A 211 0.99 -15.88 12.75
C ALA A 211 1.33 -16.45 11.36
N SER A 212 0.29 -16.73 10.57
CA SER A 212 0.42 -17.23 9.20
C SER A 212 0.99 -16.20 8.20
N HIS A 213 0.95 -14.90 8.52
CA HIS A 213 1.38 -13.83 7.62
C HIS A 213 2.91 -13.63 7.63
N LYS A 214 3.56 -13.82 6.47
CA LYS A 214 5.04 -13.75 6.34
C LYS A 214 5.64 -12.42 6.82
N GLY A 215 4.99 -11.30 6.52
CA GLY A 215 5.43 -9.98 6.98
C GLY A 215 5.36 -9.83 8.51
N CYS A 216 4.35 -10.44 9.13
CA CYS A 216 4.21 -10.43 10.59
C CYS A 216 5.33 -11.22 11.24
N ARG A 217 5.66 -12.41 10.74
CA ARG A 217 6.77 -13.24 11.28
C ARG A 217 8.10 -12.49 11.32
N ASN A 218 8.49 -11.88 10.20
CA ASN A 218 9.75 -11.12 10.12
C ASN A 218 9.76 -9.92 11.07
N PHE A 219 8.66 -9.17 11.12
CA PHE A 219 8.55 -8.00 11.98
C PHE A 219 8.51 -8.37 13.46
N THR A 220 7.83 -9.46 13.81
CA THR A 220 7.68 -9.96 15.19
C THR A 220 9.04 -10.21 15.83
N LEU A 221 9.98 -10.86 15.11
CA LEU A 221 11.34 -11.10 15.60
C LEU A 221 12.04 -9.79 15.98
N LYS A 222 11.96 -8.79 15.10
CA LYS A 222 12.56 -7.47 15.32
C LYS A 222 11.87 -6.71 16.45
N LEU A 223 10.54 -6.79 16.53
CA LEU A 223 9.75 -6.15 17.57
C LEU A 223 10.08 -6.74 18.95
N ALA A 224 10.29 -8.06 19.05
CA ALA A 224 10.68 -8.73 20.29
C ALA A 224 12.03 -8.21 20.81
N ASP A 225 13.02 -8.02 19.93
CA ASP A 225 14.32 -7.46 20.31
C ASP A 225 14.23 -6.01 20.79
N VAL A 226 13.40 -5.20 20.12
CA VAL A 226 13.12 -3.81 20.54
C VAL A 226 12.39 -3.78 21.88
N TYR A 227 11.37 -4.62 22.05
CA TYR A 227 10.58 -4.70 23.26
C TYR A 227 11.42 -5.07 24.49
N LYS A 228 12.35 -6.04 24.38
CA LYS A 228 13.27 -6.40 25.48
C LYS A 228 14.02 -5.18 26.02
N LYS A 229 14.46 -4.26 25.15
CA LYS A 229 15.17 -3.04 25.54
C LYS A 229 14.24 -1.96 26.09
N LEU A 230 13.01 -1.88 25.58
CA LEU A 230 12.05 -0.84 25.94
C LEU A 230 11.18 -1.21 27.15
N LYS A 231 11.09 -2.49 27.53
CA LYS A 231 10.30 -2.94 28.68
C LYS A 231 10.68 -2.22 29.98
N GLN A 232 11.97 -1.93 30.16
CA GLN A 232 12.50 -1.16 31.31
C GLN A 232 12.16 0.33 31.25
N LYS A 233 11.62 0.83 30.13
CA LYS A 233 11.28 2.24 29.89
C LYS A 233 9.76 2.46 29.87
N ASN A 234 8.99 1.69 30.63
CA ASN A 234 7.52 1.76 30.69
C ASN A 234 6.86 1.56 29.31
N PHE A 235 7.40 0.65 28.49
CA PHE A 235 6.79 0.24 27.24
C PHE A 235 6.16 -1.15 27.38
N GLU A 236 4.91 -1.29 26.95
CA GLU A 236 4.17 -2.54 26.91
C GLU A 236 3.67 -2.83 25.49
N ILE A 237 3.53 -4.10 25.12
CA ILE A 237 2.85 -4.49 23.88
C ILE A 237 1.60 -5.29 24.22
N VAL A 238 0.53 -5.04 23.47
CA VAL A 238 -0.70 -5.81 23.49
C VAL A 238 -0.97 -6.35 22.09
N LEU A 239 -0.88 -7.67 21.95
CA LEU A 239 -1.19 -8.39 20.73
C LEU A 239 -2.71 -8.42 20.51
N LEU A 240 -3.11 -7.99 19.31
CA LEU A 240 -4.42 -8.15 18.71
C LEU A 240 -4.29 -9.16 17.58
N SER A 241 -4.47 -10.44 17.91
CA SER A 241 -4.43 -11.50 16.90
C SER A 241 -5.67 -11.41 16.02
N LEU A 242 -5.42 -11.52 14.72
CA LEU A 242 -6.43 -11.64 13.67
C LEU A 242 -6.47 -13.07 13.11
N ASP A 243 -5.89 -14.03 13.83
CA ASP A 243 -5.90 -15.44 13.43
C ASP A 243 -7.31 -16.04 13.63
N GLU A 244 -7.73 -16.89 12.69
CA GLU A 244 -9.06 -17.52 12.74
C GLU A 244 -9.05 -18.82 13.56
N LYS A 245 -7.86 -19.43 13.74
CA LYS A 245 -7.63 -20.70 14.43
C LYS A 245 -6.88 -20.47 15.74
N TYR A 246 -7.24 -21.26 16.75
CA TYR A 246 -6.62 -21.15 18.07
C TYR A 246 -5.15 -21.57 18.03
N GLU A 247 -4.81 -22.59 17.24
CA GLU A 247 -3.45 -23.10 17.13
C GLU A 247 -2.51 -22.04 16.56
N ASP A 248 -2.94 -21.32 15.53
CA ASP A 248 -2.18 -20.23 14.91
C ASP A 248 -1.96 -19.08 15.92
N PHE A 249 -2.99 -18.72 16.68
CA PHE A 249 -2.89 -17.74 17.77
C PHE A 249 -1.88 -18.20 18.83
N ASN A 250 -1.99 -19.45 19.29
CA ASN A 250 -1.20 -19.97 20.39
C ASN A 250 0.28 -20.11 20.02
N GLU A 251 0.59 -20.63 18.83
CA GLU A 251 1.97 -20.73 18.32
C GLU A 251 2.65 -19.35 18.27
N GLY A 252 1.92 -18.33 17.82
CA GLY A 252 2.44 -16.96 17.77
C GLY A 252 2.55 -16.30 19.14
N PHE A 253 1.66 -16.62 20.07
CA PHE A 253 1.57 -15.96 21.38
C PHE A 253 2.51 -16.55 22.44
N GLU A 254 2.61 -17.88 22.55
CA GLU A 254 3.48 -18.55 23.54
C GLU A 254 4.94 -18.13 23.39
N ALA A 255 5.39 -17.91 22.15
CA ALA A 255 6.76 -17.53 21.84
C ALA A 255 7.10 -16.06 22.19
N MET A 256 6.13 -15.26 22.64
CA MET A 256 6.29 -13.80 22.74
C MET A 256 6.17 -13.25 24.17
N PRO A 257 7.00 -12.25 24.53
CA PRO A 257 7.12 -11.77 25.92
C PRO A 257 6.12 -10.66 26.31
N TRP A 258 5.04 -10.50 25.55
CA TRP A 258 4.08 -9.39 25.71
C TRP A 258 2.66 -9.89 25.98
N LEU A 259 1.76 -8.95 26.28
CA LEU A 259 0.37 -9.25 26.61
C LEU A 259 -0.47 -9.44 25.34
N ALA A 260 -1.65 -10.03 25.47
CA ALA A 260 -2.63 -10.14 24.40
C ALA A 260 -4.06 -9.91 24.88
N LEU A 261 -4.95 -9.60 23.93
CA LEU A 261 -6.37 -9.89 24.11
C LEU A 261 -6.61 -11.40 23.99
N SER A 262 -7.68 -11.88 24.63
CA SER A 262 -8.04 -13.30 24.54
C SER A 262 -8.38 -13.69 23.10
N PHE A 263 -8.18 -14.96 22.74
CA PHE A 263 -8.55 -15.44 21.42
C PHE A 263 -10.04 -15.19 21.13
N LYS A 264 -10.34 -14.61 19.96
CA LYS A 264 -11.70 -14.17 19.55
C LYS A 264 -12.37 -13.17 20.49
N ASP A 265 -11.60 -12.35 21.20
CA ASP A 265 -12.13 -11.20 21.92
C ASP A 265 -12.87 -10.26 20.94
N LYS A 266 -14.15 -9.96 21.22
CA LYS A 266 -15.00 -9.09 20.39
C LYS A 266 -14.38 -7.70 20.22
N ASN A 267 -13.57 -7.25 21.18
CA ASN A 267 -12.89 -5.98 21.10
C ASN A 267 -11.85 -5.94 19.96
N CYS A 268 -11.26 -7.07 19.55
CA CYS A 268 -10.32 -7.10 18.43
C CYS A 268 -10.95 -6.55 17.14
N GLU A 269 -12.16 -6.99 16.80
CA GLU A 269 -12.86 -6.49 15.61
C GLU A 269 -13.20 -5.01 15.70
N ARG A 270 -13.63 -4.55 16.88
CA ARG A 270 -13.89 -3.13 17.13
C ARG A 270 -12.63 -2.31 16.93
N LEU A 271 -11.49 -2.77 17.44
CA LEU A 271 -10.21 -2.07 17.34
C LEU A 271 -9.63 -2.07 15.94
N VAL A 272 -9.84 -3.15 15.17
CA VAL A 272 -9.53 -3.20 13.72
C VAL A 272 -10.26 -2.09 12.97
N ARG A 273 -11.53 -1.83 13.30
CA ARG A 273 -12.32 -0.74 12.71
C ARG A 273 -11.87 0.63 13.22
N TYR A 274 -11.71 0.77 14.53
CA TYR A 274 -11.36 2.02 15.21
C TYR A 274 -10.04 2.61 14.71
N PHE A 275 -9.02 1.76 14.49
CA PHE A 275 -7.70 2.17 13.98
C PHE A 275 -7.57 2.08 12.45
N GLU A 276 -8.69 1.92 11.74
CA GLU A 276 -8.75 1.78 10.28
C GLU A 276 -7.67 0.84 9.74
N HIS A 277 -7.63 -0.38 10.26
CA HIS A 277 -6.60 -1.34 9.88
C HIS A 277 -6.54 -1.53 8.36
N LYS A 278 -5.35 -1.32 7.77
CA LYS A 278 -5.14 -1.36 6.31
C LYS A 278 -4.17 -2.45 5.86
N LEU A 279 -3.11 -2.70 6.63
CA LEU A 279 -1.99 -3.55 6.24
C LEU A 279 -1.44 -4.29 7.45
N LEU A 280 -1.01 -5.53 7.23
CA LEU A 280 -0.29 -6.34 8.22
C LEU A 280 1.22 -6.37 7.92
N PRO A 281 2.08 -6.35 8.94
CA PRO A 281 1.77 -6.02 10.34
C PRO A 281 1.37 -4.54 10.54
N GLN A 282 0.67 -4.24 11.64
CA GLN A 282 0.45 -2.86 12.10
C GLN A 282 0.75 -2.74 13.59
N LEU A 283 1.51 -1.71 13.97
CA LEU A 283 1.81 -1.38 15.37
C LEU A 283 1.31 0.03 15.66
N VAL A 284 0.18 0.16 16.36
CA VAL A 284 -0.31 1.46 16.82
C VAL A 284 0.37 1.78 18.15
N VAL A 285 0.90 2.99 18.33
CA VAL A 285 1.55 3.39 19.59
C VAL A 285 0.65 4.36 20.34
N ILE A 286 0.32 4.02 21.58
CA ILE A 286 -0.48 4.81 22.51
C ILE A 286 0.45 5.43 23.57
N SER A 287 0.36 6.73 23.79
CA SER A 287 1.11 7.45 24.83
C SER A 287 0.63 7.13 26.24
N PRO A 288 1.43 7.47 27.26
CA PRO A 288 1.06 7.33 28.68
C PRO A 288 -0.28 7.95 29.08
N ASP A 289 -0.71 9.03 28.41
CA ASP A 289 -2.00 9.71 28.61
C ASP A 289 -3.18 9.04 27.88
N GLY A 290 -2.91 7.92 27.18
CA GLY A 290 -3.91 7.16 26.43
C GLY A 290 -4.23 7.70 25.04
N LYS A 291 -3.46 8.66 24.51
CA LYS A 291 -3.62 9.17 23.14
C LYS A 291 -2.82 8.38 22.12
N THR A 292 -3.25 8.39 20.86
CA THR A 292 -2.53 7.73 19.77
C THR A 292 -1.37 8.60 19.29
N LEU A 293 -0.13 8.14 19.49
CA LEU A 293 1.09 8.79 18.97
C LEU A 293 1.35 8.44 17.51
N GLN A 294 1.23 7.16 17.16
CA GLN A 294 1.51 6.65 15.82
C GLN A 294 0.44 5.65 15.39
N GLN A 295 -0.17 5.87 14.23
CA GLN A 295 -1.15 4.96 13.64
C GLN A 295 -0.49 3.68 13.09
N ASN A 296 0.76 3.75 12.67
CA ASN A 296 1.55 2.57 12.33
C ASN A 296 3.06 2.83 12.46
N ALA A 297 3.68 2.26 13.50
CA ALA A 297 5.09 2.41 13.82
C ALA A 297 5.97 1.29 13.25
N VAL A 298 5.45 0.37 12.41
CA VAL A 298 6.24 -0.74 11.84
C VAL A 298 7.52 -0.24 11.16
N LYS A 299 7.40 0.74 10.25
CA LYS A 299 8.58 1.31 9.57
C LYS A 299 9.55 1.99 10.53
N LEU A 300 9.05 2.62 11.60
CA LEU A 300 9.88 3.30 12.59
C LEU A 300 10.71 2.30 13.38
N VAL A 301 10.09 1.18 13.78
CA VAL A 301 10.79 0.07 14.44
C VAL A 301 11.77 -0.60 13.47
N GLU A 302 11.39 -0.78 12.21
CA GLU A 302 12.28 -1.33 11.19
C GLU A 302 13.49 -0.42 10.90
N GLU A 303 13.33 0.89 10.89
CA GLU A 303 14.39 1.82 10.55
C GLU A 303 15.28 2.18 11.75
N TYR A 304 14.67 2.46 12.90
CA TYR A 304 15.35 3.04 14.06
C TYR A 304 15.38 2.11 15.28
N GLY A 305 14.65 1.00 15.26
CA GLY A 305 14.58 0.06 16.39
C GLY A 305 14.12 0.73 17.68
N ASP A 306 14.86 0.49 18.77
CA ASP A 306 14.58 1.08 20.08
C ASP A 306 14.84 2.59 20.17
N GLN A 307 15.59 3.16 19.22
CA GLN A 307 15.85 4.61 19.19
C GLN A 307 14.61 5.43 18.82
N ALA A 308 13.62 4.80 18.17
CA ALA A 308 12.36 5.43 17.83
C ALA A 308 11.56 5.85 19.07
N PHE A 309 11.77 5.19 20.22
CA PHE A 309 11.09 5.52 21.47
C PHE A 309 11.42 6.95 21.93
N PRO A 310 10.42 7.75 22.39
CA PRO A 310 9.03 7.38 22.71
C PRO A 310 8.02 7.49 21.55
N PHE A 311 8.45 7.45 20.29
CA PHE A 311 7.62 7.53 19.09
C PHE A 311 6.85 8.86 18.92
N THR A 312 7.25 9.89 19.65
CA THR A 312 6.73 11.25 19.53
C THR A 312 7.22 11.92 18.26
N GLN A 313 6.43 12.85 17.71
CA GLN A 313 6.81 13.60 16.52
C GLN A 313 8.15 14.33 16.66
N GLU A 314 8.43 14.93 17.82
CA GLU A 314 9.69 15.61 18.11
C GLU A 314 10.90 14.66 18.00
N LYS A 315 10.82 13.50 18.65
CA LYS A 315 11.85 12.45 18.57
C LYS A 315 12.10 12.00 17.13
N LEU A 316 11.05 11.84 16.33
CA LEU A 316 11.17 11.43 14.93
C LEU A 316 11.84 12.51 14.08
N ILE A 317 11.53 13.79 14.32
CA ILE A 317 12.23 14.91 13.69
C ILE A 317 13.72 14.89 14.07
N THR A 318 14.06 14.65 15.35
CA THR A 318 15.45 14.51 15.77
C THR A 318 16.18 13.38 15.05
N LEU A 319 15.56 12.19 14.94
CA LEU A 319 16.17 11.05 14.25
C LEU A 319 16.33 11.31 12.76
N ALA A 320 15.37 11.98 12.13
CA ALA A 320 15.46 12.38 10.73
C ALA A 320 16.60 13.38 10.51
N ASN A 321 16.76 14.36 11.41
CA ASN A 321 17.85 15.33 11.35
C ASN A 321 19.20 14.66 11.57
N LEU A 322 19.35 13.79 12.57
CA LEU A 322 20.59 13.02 12.79
C LEU A 322 20.94 12.13 11.60
N LYS A 323 19.94 11.52 10.95
CA LYS A 323 20.15 10.76 9.72
C LYS A 323 20.63 11.68 8.59
N LYS A 324 20.00 12.84 8.42
CA LYS A 324 20.38 13.84 7.43
C LYS A 324 21.81 14.35 7.66
N GLU A 325 22.16 14.72 8.88
CA GLU A 325 23.51 15.14 9.28
C GLU A 325 24.54 14.05 8.99
N LYS A 326 24.23 12.77 9.27
CA LYS A 326 25.12 11.65 8.91
C LYS A 326 25.30 11.48 7.39
N LEU A 327 24.27 11.77 6.60
CA LEU A 327 24.35 11.75 5.14
C LEU A 327 25.17 12.94 4.61
N GLU A 328 25.01 14.12 5.22
CA GLU A 328 25.73 15.34 4.87
C GLU A 328 27.20 15.31 5.30
N ALA A 329 27.52 14.65 6.41
CA ALA A 329 28.88 14.43 6.89
C ALA A 329 29.65 13.34 6.11
N GLN A 330 29.03 12.73 5.10
CA GLN A 330 29.71 11.75 4.25
C GLN A 330 30.87 12.42 3.49
N THR A 331 32.05 11.82 3.59
CA THR A 331 33.22 12.16 2.76
C THR A 331 33.52 11.04 1.77
N LEU A 332 34.39 11.32 0.79
CA LEU A 332 34.80 10.32 -0.20
C LEU A 332 35.54 9.16 0.48
N GLU A 333 36.37 9.47 1.47
CA GLU A 333 37.12 8.49 2.25
C GLU A 333 36.20 7.63 3.10
N SER A 334 35.12 8.20 3.66
CA SER A 334 34.15 7.44 4.45
C SER A 334 33.45 6.32 3.66
N ILE A 335 33.45 6.40 2.32
CA ILE A 335 32.84 5.40 1.45
C ILE A 335 33.86 4.58 0.63
N LEU A 336 35.07 5.10 0.39
CA LEU A 336 36.08 4.43 -0.42
C LEU A 336 37.34 4.00 0.35
N VAL A 337 37.46 4.26 1.66
CA VAL A 337 38.62 3.81 2.44
C VAL A 337 38.20 2.79 3.48
N THR A 338 38.90 1.66 3.56
CA THR A 338 38.70 0.66 4.62
C THR A 338 40.04 0.01 4.97
N ALA A 339 40.47 0.17 6.23
CA ALA A 339 41.76 -0.34 6.72
C ALA A 339 42.94 0.05 5.79
N ASP A 340 43.58 -0.93 5.15
CA ASP A 340 44.70 -0.77 4.23
C ASP A 340 44.29 -0.55 2.76
N ARG A 341 42.98 -0.58 2.46
CA ARG A 341 42.43 -0.34 1.11
C ARG A 341 42.01 1.12 0.96
N ASP A 342 42.98 1.97 0.66
CA ASP A 342 42.84 3.42 0.47
C ASP A 342 43.03 3.87 -0.98
N PHE A 343 42.97 2.95 -1.95
CA PHE A 343 43.24 3.22 -3.36
C PHE A 343 42.15 2.67 -4.29
N VAL A 344 42.12 3.19 -5.52
CA VAL A 344 41.43 2.63 -6.69
C VAL A 344 42.47 2.33 -7.77
N ILE A 345 42.10 1.65 -8.84
CA ILE A 345 43.04 1.28 -9.91
C ILE A 345 42.64 1.97 -11.22
N SER A 346 43.62 2.49 -11.96
CA SER A 346 43.37 3.04 -13.30
C SER A 346 43.30 1.96 -14.37
N ASN A 347 42.78 2.28 -15.56
CA ASN A 347 42.82 1.38 -16.72
C ASN A 347 44.26 1.01 -17.20
N GLY A 348 45.30 1.53 -16.56
CA GLY A 348 46.70 1.09 -16.75
C GLY A 348 47.25 0.20 -15.64
N GLY A 349 46.42 -0.21 -14.68
CA GLY A 349 46.84 -0.99 -13.50
C GLY A 349 47.53 -0.17 -12.40
N LEU A 350 47.57 1.16 -12.52
CA LEU A 350 48.21 2.02 -11.51
C LEU A 350 47.28 2.24 -10.32
N LYS A 351 47.81 2.04 -9.11
CA LYS A 351 47.10 2.36 -7.87
C LYS A 351 47.05 3.87 -7.66
N VAL A 352 45.84 4.41 -7.55
CA VAL A 352 45.54 5.82 -7.29
C VAL A 352 44.98 5.95 -5.87
N PRO A 353 45.68 6.62 -4.94
CA PRO A 353 45.16 6.87 -3.60
C PRO A 353 43.86 7.67 -3.64
N VAL A 354 42.87 7.30 -2.83
CA VAL A 354 41.57 7.98 -2.71
C VAL A 354 41.74 9.44 -2.29
N SER A 355 42.77 9.74 -1.49
CA SER A 355 43.12 11.11 -1.10
C SER A 355 43.42 12.03 -2.29
N LYS A 356 43.87 11.50 -3.43
CA LYS A 356 44.07 12.28 -4.67
C LYS A 356 42.78 12.57 -5.43
N LEU A 357 41.69 11.89 -5.08
CA LEU A 357 40.37 12.05 -5.68
C LEU A 357 39.49 12.98 -4.82
N VAL A 358 39.94 13.38 -3.65
CA VAL A 358 39.24 14.36 -2.81
C VAL A 358 39.23 15.70 -3.53
N GLY A 359 38.05 16.34 -3.62
CA GLY A 359 37.86 17.55 -4.42
C GLY A 359 37.40 17.30 -5.86
N ASN A 360 37.34 16.04 -6.32
CA ASN A 360 36.86 15.69 -7.65
C ASN A 360 35.36 15.45 -7.68
N ASN A 361 34.73 15.69 -8.84
CA ASN A 361 33.38 15.22 -9.11
C ASN A 361 33.43 13.72 -9.46
N ILE A 362 33.03 12.85 -8.54
CA ILE A 362 33.12 11.41 -8.71
C ILE A 362 31.76 10.82 -9.07
N VAL A 363 31.75 9.88 -10.01
CA VAL A 363 30.60 9.04 -10.31
C VAL A 363 30.93 7.58 -10.04
N LEU A 364 30.15 6.95 -9.15
CA LEU A 364 30.23 5.51 -8.91
C LEU A 364 29.35 4.78 -9.92
N TYR A 365 29.92 3.86 -10.69
CA TYR A 365 29.24 3.10 -11.72
C TYR A 365 29.18 1.62 -11.38
N PHE A 366 28.00 1.14 -10.97
CA PHE A 366 27.75 -0.26 -10.66
C PHE A 366 27.23 -0.97 -11.91
N ALA A 367 27.95 -1.97 -12.40
CA ALA A 367 27.61 -2.71 -13.61
C ALA A 367 28.26 -4.09 -13.63
N ALA A 368 27.83 -4.92 -14.59
CA ALA A 368 28.40 -6.25 -14.82
C ALA A 368 28.24 -6.68 -16.27
N GLN A 369 29.11 -7.56 -16.74
CA GLN A 369 29.13 -8.07 -18.11
C GLN A 369 27.88 -8.90 -18.42
N TRP A 370 27.42 -9.71 -17.46
CA TRP A 370 26.21 -10.53 -17.60
C TRP A 370 24.93 -9.69 -17.74
N SER A 371 24.96 -8.42 -17.35
CA SER A 371 23.81 -7.51 -17.42
C SER A 371 23.71 -6.85 -18.80
N LEU A 372 22.68 -7.24 -19.58
CA LEU A 372 22.39 -6.61 -20.87
C LEU A 372 22.18 -5.08 -20.74
N PRO A 373 21.38 -4.57 -19.79
CA PRO A 373 21.24 -3.13 -19.58
C PRO A 373 22.57 -2.42 -19.30
N SER A 374 23.51 -3.08 -18.61
CA SER A 374 24.85 -2.52 -18.34
C SER A 374 25.66 -2.39 -19.62
N ARG A 375 25.63 -3.41 -20.48
CA ARG A 375 26.33 -3.40 -21.76
C ARG A 375 25.76 -2.38 -22.74
N GLU A 376 24.44 -2.17 -22.74
CA GLU A 376 23.77 -1.17 -23.57
C GLU A 376 24.03 0.26 -23.09
N PHE A 377 24.09 0.48 -21.78
CA PHE A 377 24.34 1.81 -21.21
C PHE A 377 25.81 2.24 -21.34
N LEU A 378 26.76 1.30 -21.34
CA LEU A 378 28.20 1.60 -21.32
C LEU A 378 28.68 2.55 -22.44
N PRO A 379 28.37 2.35 -23.74
CA PRO A 379 28.81 3.27 -24.80
C PRO A 379 28.35 4.71 -24.56
N LYS A 380 27.14 4.89 -24.05
CA LYS A 380 26.58 6.21 -23.74
C LYS A 380 27.30 6.87 -22.57
N LEU A 381 27.64 6.10 -21.54
CA LEU A 381 28.42 6.59 -20.41
C LEU A 381 29.84 6.98 -20.84
N ILE A 382 30.48 6.21 -21.73
CA ILE A 382 31.82 6.53 -22.28
C ILE A 382 31.79 7.87 -23.03
N THR A 383 30.83 8.05 -23.95
CA THR A 383 30.70 9.31 -24.71
C THR A 383 30.47 10.49 -23.76
N THR A 384 29.56 10.33 -22.80
CA THR A 384 29.25 11.37 -21.83
C THR A 384 30.45 11.71 -20.96
N TYR A 385 31.18 10.70 -20.48
CA TYR A 385 32.40 10.87 -19.70
C TYR A 385 33.42 11.73 -20.46
N GLN A 386 33.69 11.40 -21.72
CA GLN A 386 34.64 12.16 -22.54
C GLN A 386 34.18 13.62 -22.76
N GLU A 387 32.89 13.86 -22.96
CA GLU A 387 32.34 15.21 -23.12
C GLU A 387 32.42 16.04 -21.83
N ILE A 388 32.15 15.45 -20.68
CA ILE A 388 32.26 16.11 -19.38
C ILE A 388 33.73 16.37 -19.05
N LYS A 389 34.60 15.37 -19.24
CA LYS A 389 36.05 15.45 -18.93
C LYS A 389 36.75 16.56 -19.71
N LYS A 390 36.29 16.88 -20.93
CA LYS A 390 36.77 18.03 -21.72
C LYS A 390 36.45 19.40 -21.08
N LYS A 391 35.42 19.47 -20.24
CA LYS A 391 34.97 20.70 -19.57
C LYS A 391 35.42 20.75 -18.11
N ASP A 392 35.54 19.59 -17.48
CA ASP A 392 35.95 19.43 -16.10
C ASP A 392 36.94 18.25 -15.98
N GLU A 393 38.23 18.57 -15.92
CA GLU A 393 39.30 17.58 -15.76
C GLU A 393 39.21 16.83 -14.43
N THR A 394 38.52 17.38 -13.42
CA THR A 394 38.33 16.74 -12.12
C THR A 394 37.23 15.68 -12.14
N PHE A 395 36.44 15.57 -13.21
CA PHE A 395 35.36 14.59 -13.29
C PHE A 395 35.90 13.16 -13.45
N GLU A 396 35.62 12.23 -12.54
CA GLU A 396 36.07 10.84 -12.64
C GLU A 396 34.94 9.84 -12.46
N VAL A 397 35.10 8.68 -13.08
CA VAL A 397 34.18 7.54 -12.89
C VAL A 397 34.96 6.41 -12.20
N ILE A 398 34.33 5.79 -11.20
CA ILE A 398 34.86 4.61 -10.52
C ILE A 398 33.91 3.45 -10.80
N PHE A 399 34.39 2.47 -11.55
CA PHE A 399 33.68 1.25 -11.87
C PHE A 399 33.66 0.31 -10.66
N ILE A 400 32.49 -0.24 -10.38
CA ILE A 400 32.22 -1.17 -9.29
C ILE A 400 31.54 -2.39 -9.90
N SER A 401 32.32 -3.45 -10.10
CA SER A 401 31.83 -4.65 -10.75
C SER A 401 30.90 -5.47 -9.87
N SER A 402 29.87 -6.02 -10.51
CA SER A 402 28.96 -7.02 -9.94
C SER A 402 29.09 -8.36 -10.66
N ASP A 403 30.18 -8.56 -11.39
CA ASP A 403 30.54 -9.84 -11.99
C ASP A 403 30.96 -10.84 -10.91
N GLN A 404 30.70 -12.13 -11.15
CA GLN A 404 31.08 -13.21 -10.23
C GLN A 404 32.42 -13.83 -10.58
N ASP A 405 33.00 -13.48 -11.73
CA ASP A 405 34.25 -14.01 -12.23
C ASP A 405 35.13 -12.90 -12.85
N GLU A 406 36.44 -13.07 -12.72
CA GLU A 406 37.44 -12.09 -13.14
C GLU A 406 37.50 -11.92 -14.68
N SER A 407 37.14 -12.95 -15.45
CA SER A 407 37.13 -12.89 -16.92
C SER A 407 36.05 -11.94 -17.43
N SER A 408 34.83 -12.08 -16.91
CA SER A 408 33.70 -11.18 -17.19
C SER A 408 34.02 -9.75 -16.77
N PHE A 409 34.60 -9.57 -15.59
CA PHE A 409 35.07 -8.28 -15.10
C PHE A 409 36.06 -7.62 -16.07
N ASN A 410 37.14 -8.33 -16.42
CA ASN A 410 38.19 -7.83 -17.31
C ASN A 410 37.64 -7.53 -18.72
N ASN A 411 36.73 -8.36 -19.23
CA ASN A 411 36.08 -8.13 -20.52
C ASN A 411 35.36 -6.79 -20.55
N LEU A 412 34.57 -6.50 -19.51
CA LEU A 412 33.80 -5.27 -19.42
C LEU A 412 34.71 -4.06 -19.14
N PHE A 413 35.64 -4.17 -18.18
CA PHE A 413 36.51 -3.07 -17.75
C PHE A 413 37.50 -2.64 -18.83
N SER A 414 38.01 -3.55 -19.66
CA SER A 414 38.96 -3.24 -20.75
C SER A 414 38.46 -2.18 -21.75
N ARG A 415 37.14 -1.94 -21.77
CA ARG A 415 36.47 -0.95 -22.63
C ARG A 415 36.29 0.42 -21.96
N MET A 416 36.65 0.56 -20.67
CA MET A 416 36.34 1.74 -19.86
C MET A 416 37.55 2.68 -19.72
N PRO A 417 37.39 3.99 -19.95
CA PRO A 417 38.50 4.96 -19.88
C PRO A 417 38.80 5.50 -18.46
N TRP A 418 38.28 4.86 -17.41
CA TRP A 418 38.23 5.43 -16.05
C TRP A 418 38.73 4.45 -14.97
N LEU A 419 38.53 4.79 -13.69
CA LEU A 419 39.06 4.06 -12.53
C LEU A 419 38.17 2.88 -12.13
N GLU A 420 38.69 1.94 -11.35
CA GLU A 420 37.95 0.77 -10.85
C GLU A 420 38.27 0.43 -9.39
N LEU A 421 37.28 -0.17 -8.71
CA LEU A 421 37.48 -0.85 -7.43
C LEU A 421 37.81 -2.31 -7.65
N PRO A 422 38.97 -2.81 -7.14
CA PRO A 422 39.50 -4.13 -7.47
C PRO A 422 38.45 -5.25 -7.49
N PHE A 423 38.64 -6.24 -8.36
CA PHE A 423 37.68 -7.34 -8.49
C PHE A 423 37.39 -8.05 -7.16
N ASP A 424 38.39 -8.27 -6.30
CA ASP A 424 38.21 -8.88 -4.97
C ASP A 424 38.05 -7.84 -3.84
N ASP A 425 37.39 -6.71 -4.13
CA ASP A 425 37.23 -5.62 -3.16
C ASP A 425 36.01 -5.76 -2.23
N ASP A 426 36.24 -5.91 -0.92
CA ASP A 426 35.18 -5.99 0.10
C ASP A 426 34.38 -4.69 0.26
N ARG A 427 34.96 -3.54 -0.13
CA ARG A 427 34.26 -2.24 -0.14
C ARG A 427 33.03 -2.29 -1.04
N LYS A 428 33.01 -3.15 -2.07
CA LYS A 428 31.85 -3.34 -2.95
C LYS A 428 30.60 -3.71 -2.16
N ALA A 429 30.70 -4.67 -1.23
CA ALA A 429 29.56 -5.12 -0.43
C ALA A 429 29.03 -4.03 0.52
N PHE A 430 29.91 -3.17 1.03
CA PHE A 430 29.53 -2.00 1.82
C PHE A 430 28.79 -0.97 0.95
N LEU A 431 29.33 -0.63 -0.21
CA LEU A 431 28.75 0.36 -1.14
C LEU A 431 27.36 -0.08 -1.63
N TRP A 432 27.18 -1.36 -1.96
CA TRP A 432 25.89 -1.94 -2.32
C TRP A 432 24.82 -1.72 -1.25
N ARG A 433 25.17 -1.99 0.02
CA ARG A 433 24.27 -1.79 1.16
C ARG A 433 24.02 -0.31 1.44
N ARG A 434 25.08 0.51 1.39
CA ARG A 434 25.04 1.95 1.69
C ARG A 434 24.10 2.71 0.77
N PHE A 435 24.08 2.33 -0.52
CA PHE A 435 23.26 2.95 -1.55
C PHE A 435 21.98 2.17 -1.87
N ASN A 436 21.69 1.11 -1.11
CA ASN A 436 20.49 0.28 -1.27
C ASN A 436 20.26 -0.15 -2.72
N ILE A 437 21.30 -0.70 -3.35
CA ILE A 437 21.26 -1.07 -4.77
C ILE A 437 20.47 -2.37 -4.93
N VAL A 438 19.38 -2.31 -5.72
CA VAL A 438 18.47 -3.45 -5.95
C VAL A 438 18.67 -4.06 -7.35
N GLY A 439 19.38 -3.38 -8.24
CA GLY A 439 19.66 -3.83 -9.60
C GLY A 439 20.76 -3.01 -10.28
N ILE A 440 21.17 -3.41 -11.47
CA ILE A 440 22.25 -2.77 -12.25
C ILE A 440 21.86 -2.60 -13.73
N PRO A 441 22.39 -1.58 -14.44
CA PRO A 441 23.38 -0.62 -13.98
C PRO A 441 22.80 0.51 -13.12
N VAL A 442 23.61 1.00 -12.18
CA VAL A 442 23.32 2.15 -11.30
C VAL A 442 24.48 3.13 -11.34
N VAL A 443 24.16 4.41 -11.32
CA VAL A 443 25.13 5.51 -11.38
C VAL A 443 24.82 6.49 -10.24
N ILE A 444 25.82 6.80 -9.43
CA ILE A 444 25.68 7.66 -8.25
C ILE A 444 26.71 8.78 -8.31
N ALA A 445 26.27 10.03 -8.19
CA ALA A 445 27.14 11.20 -8.17
C ALA A 445 27.55 11.56 -6.74
N ILE A 446 28.84 11.80 -6.57
CA ILE A 446 29.51 12.25 -5.35
C ILE A 446 30.16 13.60 -5.66
N SER A 447 29.92 14.60 -4.81
CA SER A 447 30.48 15.95 -4.96
C SER A 447 31.97 15.98 -4.65
N PRO A 448 32.66 17.10 -4.97
CA PRO A 448 34.01 17.40 -4.50
C PRO A 448 34.21 17.26 -2.99
N SER A 449 33.17 17.56 -2.19
CA SER A 449 33.20 17.40 -0.73
C SER A 449 33.04 15.95 -0.26
N GLY A 450 32.78 15.00 -1.16
CA GLY A 450 32.55 13.59 -0.84
C GLY A 450 31.10 13.24 -0.49
N CYS A 451 30.19 14.21 -0.57
CA CYS A 451 28.77 14.02 -0.28
C CYS A 451 28.04 13.40 -1.48
N THR A 452 27.05 12.54 -1.24
CA THR A 452 26.20 12.04 -2.32
C THR A 452 25.26 13.14 -2.80
N VAL A 453 25.33 13.45 -4.10
CA VAL A 453 24.54 14.51 -4.73
C VAL A 453 23.28 13.96 -5.40
N ASN A 454 23.40 12.80 -6.06
CA ASN A 454 22.29 12.22 -6.80
C ASN A 454 22.46 10.70 -6.98
N THR A 455 21.41 9.92 -6.76
CA THR A 455 21.41 8.45 -6.94
C THR A 455 20.65 7.98 -8.18
N GLN A 456 20.15 8.91 -9.00
CA GLN A 456 19.37 8.71 -10.22
C GLN A 456 20.13 9.20 -11.47
N VAL A 457 21.46 9.22 -11.39
CA VAL A 457 22.32 9.80 -12.44
C VAL A 457 22.17 9.04 -13.75
N ARG A 458 21.91 7.73 -13.71
CA ARG A 458 21.68 6.93 -14.91
C ARG A 458 20.55 7.50 -15.76
N GLN A 459 19.39 7.78 -15.16
CA GLN A 459 18.25 8.32 -15.90
C GLN A 459 18.58 9.71 -16.47
N LEU A 460 19.26 10.55 -15.70
CA LEU A 460 19.66 11.89 -16.15
C LEU A 460 20.59 11.81 -17.37
N LEU A 461 21.55 10.90 -17.36
CA LEU A 461 22.45 10.64 -18.48
C LEU A 461 21.71 10.05 -19.68
N GLU A 462 20.76 9.15 -19.46
CA GLU A 462 19.92 8.58 -20.51
C GLU A 462 19.05 9.65 -21.19
N THR A 463 18.55 10.63 -20.45
CA THR A 463 17.69 11.69 -21.01
C THR A 463 18.49 12.86 -21.60
N HIS A 464 19.56 13.31 -20.92
CA HIS A 464 20.23 14.58 -21.23
C HIS A 464 21.70 14.44 -21.67
N GLY A 465 22.26 13.22 -21.69
CA GLY A 465 23.68 13.01 -21.98
C GLY A 465 24.58 13.84 -21.07
N ALA A 466 25.67 14.40 -21.63
CA ALA A 466 26.58 15.28 -20.87
C ALA A 466 25.93 16.58 -20.37
N GLY A 467 24.78 16.98 -20.92
CA GLY A 467 24.02 18.14 -20.44
C GLY A 467 23.41 17.96 -19.04
N ALA A 468 23.34 16.71 -18.55
CA ALA A 468 22.96 16.41 -17.17
C ALA A 468 23.98 16.88 -16.14
N TYR A 469 25.23 17.11 -16.55
CA TYR A 469 26.30 17.60 -15.68
C TYR A 469 26.24 19.14 -15.60
N PRO A 470 26.41 19.75 -14.40
CA PRO A 470 26.70 19.11 -13.11
C PRO A 470 25.47 18.48 -12.45
N PHE A 471 25.64 17.37 -11.72
CA PHE A 471 24.52 16.61 -11.12
C PHE A 471 23.92 17.24 -9.86
N THR A 472 24.03 18.57 -9.69
CA THR A 472 23.49 19.30 -8.53
C THR A 472 21.96 19.36 -8.57
N GLU A 473 21.32 19.43 -7.41
CA GLU A 473 19.86 19.54 -7.33
C GLU A 473 19.33 20.76 -8.10
N GLU A 474 20.02 21.90 -8.01
CA GLU A 474 19.65 23.13 -8.71
C GLU A 474 19.70 22.96 -10.24
N HIS A 475 20.77 22.37 -10.77
CA HIS A 475 20.90 22.14 -12.22
C HIS A 475 19.84 21.16 -12.73
N ILE A 476 19.59 20.08 -12.00
CA ILE A 476 18.57 19.10 -12.35
C ILE A 476 17.18 19.74 -12.36
N LYS A 477 16.86 20.56 -11.36
CA LYS A 477 15.60 21.31 -11.32
C LYS A 477 15.46 22.25 -12.52
N ASN A 478 16.55 22.89 -12.94
CA ASN A 478 16.57 23.73 -14.13
C ASN A 478 16.35 22.92 -15.43
N LEU A 479 16.95 21.73 -15.54
CA LEU A 479 16.73 20.83 -16.68
C LEU A 479 15.27 20.37 -16.76
N GLN A 480 14.66 20.01 -15.63
CA GLN A 480 13.25 19.64 -15.53
C GLN A 480 12.35 20.80 -15.94
N GLN A 481 12.58 22.01 -15.41
CA GLN A 481 11.79 23.19 -15.79
C GLN A 481 11.90 23.53 -17.28
N ARG A 482 13.07 23.32 -17.91
CA ARG A 482 13.24 23.52 -19.36
C ARG A 482 12.45 22.49 -20.17
N LEU A 483 12.42 21.23 -19.73
CA LEU A 483 11.58 20.20 -20.32
C LEU A 483 10.08 20.53 -20.17
N ASP A 484 9.66 20.97 -18.99
CA ASP A 484 8.26 21.32 -18.74
C ASP A 484 7.84 22.53 -19.59
N LYS A 485 8.71 23.53 -19.77
CA LYS A 485 8.48 24.68 -20.68
C LYS A 485 8.49 24.30 -22.16
N THR A 486 9.19 23.24 -22.56
CA THR A 486 9.12 22.73 -23.94
C THR A 486 7.88 21.85 -24.14
N SER A 487 7.33 21.27 -23.07
CA SER A 487 6.08 20.50 -23.08
C SER A 487 4.81 21.38 -23.12
N THR A 488 4.88 22.68 -22.83
CA THR A 488 3.70 23.58 -22.88
C THR A 488 3.14 23.81 -24.29
N GLY A 489 3.83 23.35 -25.34
CA GLY A 489 3.32 23.29 -26.71
C GLY A 489 2.96 21.87 -27.19
N TRP A 490 3.08 20.85 -26.35
CA TRP A 490 2.71 19.49 -26.71
C TRP A 490 1.22 19.26 -26.46
N PRO A 491 0.54 18.53 -27.36
CA PRO A 491 -0.87 18.21 -27.14
C PRO A 491 -1.01 17.46 -25.82
N LYS A 492 -1.86 17.94 -24.92
CA LYS A 492 -2.15 17.25 -23.64
C LYS A 492 -2.85 15.89 -23.87
N LYS A 493 -3.37 15.69 -25.08
CA LYS A 493 -4.09 14.52 -25.58
C LYS A 493 -3.83 14.35 -27.08
N GLY A 494 -3.45 13.15 -27.50
CA GLY A 494 -3.24 12.81 -28.92
C GLY A 494 -3.93 11.49 -29.29
N LYS A 495 -4.28 11.35 -30.58
CA LYS A 495 -4.65 10.09 -31.21
C LYS A 495 -3.49 9.70 -32.15
N ASP A 496 -3.07 8.45 -32.08
CA ASP A 496 -2.06 7.87 -32.97
C ASP A 496 -2.80 6.97 -33.97
N GLU A 497 -2.45 7.02 -35.27
CA GLU A 497 -3.11 6.26 -36.35
C GLU A 497 -3.12 4.75 -36.09
N ILE A 498 -2.15 4.25 -35.31
CA ILE A 498 -2.01 2.84 -34.93
C ILE A 498 -2.80 2.52 -33.64
N HIS A 499 -3.17 3.55 -32.85
CA HIS A 499 -3.84 3.44 -31.56
C HIS A 499 -5.02 4.43 -31.46
N ASN A 500 -6.05 4.18 -32.27
CA ASN A 500 -7.19 5.09 -32.47
C ASN A 500 -8.31 4.99 -31.40
N GLU A 501 -8.37 3.90 -30.63
CA GLU A 501 -9.49 3.62 -29.72
C GLU A 501 -9.38 4.28 -28.35
N HIS A 502 -8.18 4.66 -27.92
CA HIS A 502 -7.94 5.23 -26.59
C HIS A 502 -6.98 6.42 -26.65
N GLU A 503 -7.37 7.52 -25.98
CA GLU A 503 -6.54 8.72 -25.89
C GLU A 503 -5.24 8.45 -25.11
N LEU A 504 -4.13 8.97 -25.63
CA LEU A 504 -2.84 8.98 -24.94
C LEU A 504 -2.75 10.23 -24.04
N ALA A 505 -2.38 10.02 -22.77
CA ALA A 505 -2.14 11.10 -21.83
C ALA A 505 -0.63 11.34 -21.70
N LEU A 506 -0.21 12.61 -21.70
CA LEU A 506 1.17 12.97 -21.40
C LEU A 506 1.41 12.76 -19.89
N ILE A 507 2.23 11.79 -19.53
CA ILE A 507 2.58 11.46 -18.14
C ILE A 507 4.08 11.28 -18.00
N HIS A 508 4.60 11.51 -16.79
CA HIS A 508 5.99 11.27 -16.47
C HIS A 508 6.17 9.84 -15.96
N GLN A 509 6.93 9.01 -16.68
CA GLN A 509 7.22 7.62 -16.35
C GLN A 509 8.71 7.43 -16.04
N GLN A 510 9.02 6.56 -15.07
CA GLN A 510 10.41 6.24 -14.72
C GLN A 510 11.12 5.46 -15.82
N VAL A 511 10.45 4.49 -16.44
CA VAL A 511 10.90 3.82 -17.65
C VAL A 511 9.66 3.32 -18.41
N TYR A 512 9.74 3.30 -19.73
CA TYR A 512 8.70 2.73 -20.59
C TYR A 512 9.29 2.30 -21.92
N LEU A 513 8.66 1.34 -22.60
CA LEU A 513 9.06 0.98 -23.96
C LEU A 513 8.25 1.83 -24.94
N CYS A 514 8.92 2.55 -25.83
CA CYS A 514 8.24 3.30 -26.88
C CYS A 514 7.68 2.32 -27.92
N SER A 515 6.36 2.25 -28.05
CA SER A 515 5.67 1.43 -29.05
C SER A 515 6.01 1.80 -30.49
N GLY A 516 6.41 3.05 -30.74
CA GLY A 516 6.77 3.56 -32.07
C GLY A 516 8.16 3.13 -32.51
N CYS A 517 9.21 3.53 -31.80
CA CYS A 517 10.59 3.22 -32.18
C CYS A 517 11.16 1.94 -31.53
N LYS A 518 10.41 1.29 -30.64
CA LYS A 518 10.84 0.10 -29.87
C LYS A 518 12.07 0.31 -29.00
N GLU A 519 12.40 1.57 -28.68
CA GLU A 519 13.47 1.92 -27.74
C GLU A 519 12.89 2.28 -26.37
N MET A 520 13.69 2.06 -25.32
CA MET A 520 13.33 2.49 -23.96
C MET A 520 13.27 4.02 -23.86
N GLY A 521 12.27 4.52 -23.14
CA GLY A 521 12.04 5.92 -22.82
C GLY A 521 12.08 6.16 -21.32
N TYR A 522 12.48 7.37 -20.96
CA TYR A 522 12.59 7.84 -19.58
C TYR A 522 11.99 9.26 -19.50
N GLY A 523 11.22 9.53 -18.45
CA GLY A 523 10.57 10.82 -18.25
C GLY A 523 9.21 10.93 -18.94
N TRP A 524 8.94 12.06 -19.60
CA TRP A 524 7.65 12.32 -20.24
C TRP A 524 7.35 11.33 -21.37
N SER A 525 6.16 10.75 -21.35
CA SER A 525 5.65 9.77 -22.31
C SER A 525 4.20 10.07 -22.67
N PHE A 526 3.79 9.78 -23.90
CA PHE A 526 2.38 9.67 -24.25
C PHE A 526 1.93 8.25 -23.96
N PHE A 527 1.10 8.06 -22.93
CA PHE A 527 0.80 6.73 -22.42
C PHE A 527 -0.70 6.47 -22.32
N CYS A 528 -1.12 5.31 -22.79
CA CYS A 528 -2.45 4.76 -22.54
C CYS A 528 -2.39 3.77 -21.37
N LYS A 529 -2.95 4.13 -20.22
CA LYS A 529 -3.04 3.21 -19.06
C LYS A 529 -3.84 1.94 -19.33
N ARG A 530 -4.76 1.95 -20.31
CA ARG A 530 -5.62 0.79 -20.62
C ARG A 530 -4.91 -0.25 -21.48
N CYS A 531 -4.09 0.20 -22.41
CA CYS A 531 -3.44 -0.64 -23.41
C CYS A 531 -1.95 -0.86 -23.15
N ASP A 532 -1.40 -0.23 -22.10
CA ASP A 532 0.04 -0.21 -21.81
C ASP A 532 0.87 0.26 -23.02
N TYR A 533 0.28 1.17 -23.80
CA TYR A 533 0.86 1.70 -25.03
C TYR A 533 1.51 3.04 -24.73
N GLY A 534 2.84 3.11 -24.86
CA GLY A 534 3.64 4.30 -24.58
C GLY A 534 4.40 4.80 -25.81
N LEU A 535 4.45 6.11 -26.04
CA LEU A 535 5.30 6.72 -27.07
C LEU A 535 6.26 7.72 -26.45
N HIS A 536 7.47 7.83 -27.01
CA HIS A 536 8.31 8.99 -26.75
C HIS A 536 7.60 10.26 -27.24
N PRO A 537 7.81 11.41 -26.59
CA PRO A 537 7.26 12.67 -27.08
C PRO A 537 7.71 13.01 -28.51
N LYS A 538 8.94 12.61 -28.88
CA LYS A 538 9.47 12.73 -30.25
C LYS A 538 8.83 11.76 -31.27
N CYS A 539 8.23 10.67 -30.79
CA CYS A 539 7.58 9.64 -31.60
C CYS A 539 6.06 9.85 -31.71
N ALA A 540 5.51 10.81 -30.97
CA ALA A 540 4.11 11.19 -31.07
C ALA A 540 3.91 12.16 -32.24
N PRO A 541 2.81 12.04 -33.00
CA PRO A 541 2.49 12.95 -34.10
C PRO A 541 2.36 14.40 -33.58
N LYS A 542 2.88 15.37 -34.34
CA LYS A 542 2.81 16.79 -33.97
C LYS A 542 1.42 17.34 -34.28
N GLN A 543 0.98 18.38 -33.55
CA GLN A 543 -0.33 19.01 -33.75
C GLN A 543 -0.58 19.51 -35.19
N GLU A 544 0.46 19.85 -35.94
CA GLU A 544 0.35 20.29 -37.34
C GLU A 544 -0.03 19.16 -38.31
N GLU A 545 0.16 17.88 -37.91
CA GLU A 545 -0.21 16.69 -38.68
C GLU A 545 -1.57 16.10 -38.24
N MET A 546 -2.20 16.68 -37.21
CA MET A 546 -3.46 16.20 -36.63
C MET A 546 -4.70 17.03 -37.03
N ASN A 547 -4.57 17.95 -38.00
CA ASN A 547 -5.66 18.79 -38.49
C ASN A 547 -6.18 18.33 -39.85
#